data_AF-A0A0D6B362-F1
#
_entry.id   AF-A0A0D6B362-F1
#
_cell.length_a   1.000
_cell.length_b   1.000
_cell.length_c   1.000
_cell.angle_alpha   90.00
_cell.angle_beta   90.00
_cell.angle_gamma   90.00
#
_symmetry.space_group_name_H-M   'P 1'
#
loop_
_entity.id
_entity.type
_entity.pdbx_description
1 polymer ?
#
loop_
_entity_poly.entity_id
_entity_poly.type
_entity_poly.pdbx_seq_one_letter_code
_entity_poly.pdbx_strand_id
1 'polypeptide(L)'
;MRIGLYPGTFDPVTLGHIDIITRACALVDRLVIGVAINRDKGPLFPLEERVEMIESECAALGDRTGTEIVVHPFENLLIDCARDVGATMILRGLRAVADFEYEFQMVGMNRALDASVETVFLMADARRQAIASKLVKEIARLGGDVSSFVTPGVRDRLVAKFD
;
A
#
# COMPACT_ATOMS: atom_id res chain seq x y z
N MET A 1 -2.56 -12.86 18.55
CA MET A 1 -2.89 -12.57 17.14
C MET A 1 -1.95 -11.48 16.66
N ARG A 2 -1.23 -11.71 15.56
CA ARG A 2 -0.31 -10.77 14.94
C ARG A 2 -1.10 -9.90 13.97
N ILE A 3 -1.22 -8.61 14.27
CA ILE A 3 -1.92 -7.65 13.41
C ILE A 3 -0.86 -6.74 12.76
N GLY A 4 -0.82 -6.72 11.44
CA GLY A 4 0.02 -5.83 10.66
C GLY A 4 -0.78 -4.70 10.03
N LEU A 5 -0.18 -3.51 9.94
CA LEU A 5 -0.66 -2.37 9.17
C LEU A 5 0.25 -2.16 7.97
N TYR A 6 -0.26 -2.22 6.75
CA TYR A 6 0.43 -1.79 5.55
C TYR A 6 -0.12 -0.45 5.07
N PRO A 7 0.51 0.68 5.43
CA PRO A 7 0.00 2.00 5.08
C PRO A 7 0.49 2.43 3.70
N GLY A 8 -0.34 3.18 2.98
CA GLY A 8 0.01 3.75 1.68
C GLY A 8 -1.04 4.71 1.16
N THR A 9 -0.68 5.47 0.12
CA THR A 9 -1.66 6.28 -0.63
C THR A 9 -2.42 5.41 -1.63
N PHE A 10 -1.76 4.43 -2.22
CA PHE A 10 -2.34 3.50 -3.20
C PHE A 10 -3.08 4.21 -4.35
N ASP A 11 -2.39 5.13 -5.03
CA ASP A 11 -2.97 5.97 -6.08
C ASP A 11 -2.31 5.77 -7.45
N PRO A 12 -2.67 4.69 -8.19
CA PRO A 12 -3.47 3.55 -7.71
C PRO A 12 -2.61 2.48 -7.02
N VAL A 13 -3.24 1.44 -6.51
CA VAL A 13 -2.58 0.16 -6.18
C VAL A 13 -1.89 -0.42 -7.42
N THR A 14 -0.80 -1.15 -7.23
CA THR A 14 0.04 -1.69 -8.33
C THR A 14 0.46 -3.11 -8.00
N LEU A 15 0.99 -3.85 -9.00
CA LEU A 15 1.53 -5.19 -8.79
C LEU A 15 2.65 -5.23 -7.75
N GLY A 16 3.37 -4.12 -7.58
CA GLY A 16 4.34 -3.94 -6.49
C GLY A 16 3.69 -3.96 -5.11
N HIS A 17 2.59 -3.24 -4.92
CA HIS A 17 1.82 -3.27 -3.66
C HIS A 17 1.23 -4.66 -3.40
N ILE A 18 0.66 -5.31 -4.43
CA ILE A 18 0.13 -6.68 -4.34
C ILE A 18 1.20 -7.68 -3.91
N ASP A 19 2.46 -7.49 -4.34
CA ASP A 19 3.59 -8.31 -3.87
C ASP A 19 3.78 -8.23 -2.36
N ILE A 20 3.82 -6.99 -1.86
CA ILE A 20 4.06 -6.71 -0.44
C ILE A 20 2.88 -7.22 0.39
N ILE A 21 1.64 -7.01 -0.05
CA ILE A 21 0.44 -7.54 0.60
C ILE A 21 0.49 -9.06 0.68
N THR A 22 0.80 -9.73 -0.43
CA THR A 22 0.87 -11.20 -0.48
C THR A 22 1.92 -11.74 0.48
N ARG A 23 3.08 -11.09 0.57
CA ARG A 23 4.18 -11.53 1.45
C ARG A 23 3.94 -11.15 2.91
N ALA A 24 3.28 -10.02 3.15
CA ALA A 24 2.82 -9.61 4.47
C ALA A 24 1.87 -10.65 5.09
N CYS A 25 0.99 -11.24 4.28
CA CYS A 25 0.05 -12.28 4.71
C CYS A 25 0.75 -13.51 5.33
N ALA A 26 2.01 -13.78 4.97
CA ALA A 26 2.78 -14.88 5.58
C ALA A 26 3.35 -14.55 6.98
N LEU A 27 3.29 -13.28 7.40
CA LEU A 27 3.88 -12.80 8.65
C LEU A 27 2.84 -12.49 9.74
N VAL A 28 1.58 -12.32 9.35
CA VAL A 28 0.51 -11.82 10.23
C VAL A 28 -0.74 -12.69 10.12
N ASP A 29 -1.52 -12.71 11.20
CA ASP A 29 -2.81 -13.40 11.22
C ASP A 29 -3.89 -12.49 10.61
N ARG A 30 -3.74 -11.17 10.77
CA ARG A 30 -4.62 -10.13 10.22
C ARG A 30 -3.79 -9.00 9.61
N LEU A 31 -4.12 -8.59 8.39
CA LEU A 31 -3.46 -7.52 7.67
C LEU A 31 -4.44 -6.37 7.42
N VAL A 32 -4.13 -5.20 7.96
CA VAL A 32 -4.87 -3.97 7.71
C VAL A 32 -4.15 -3.17 6.63
N ILE A 33 -4.85 -2.81 5.56
CA ILE A 33 -4.34 -1.93 4.51
C ILE A 33 -4.78 -0.50 4.83
N GLY A 34 -3.86 0.30 5.35
CA GLY A 34 -4.11 1.69 5.75
C GLY A 34 -4.09 2.62 4.54
N VAL A 35 -5.25 3.07 4.08
CA VAL A 35 -5.35 3.98 2.93
C VAL A 35 -5.35 5.43 3.42
N ALA A 36 -4.21 6.09 3.31
CA ALA A 36 -4.06 7.49 3.74
C ALA A 36 -4.84 8.43 2.81
N ILE A 37 -5.56 9.41 3.35
CA ILE A 37 -6.28 10.40 2.54
C ILE A 37 -5.30 11.23 1.69
N ASN A 38 -4.21 11.71 2.29
CA ASN A 38 -3.15 12.52 1.65
C ASN A 38 -3.67 13.66 0.76
N ARG A 39 -4.54 14.52 1.31
CA ARG A 39 -5.17 15.66 0.58
C ARG A 39 -4.12 16.56 -0.09
N ASP A 40 -3.01 16.82 0.60
CA ASP A 40 -1.94 17.70 0.12
C ASP A 40 -1.22 17.19 -1.13
N LYS A 41 -1.29 15.89 -1.42
CA LYS A 41 -0.62 15.27 -2.58
C LYS A 41 -1.48 15.21 -3.84
N GLY A 42 -2.73 15.65 -3.78
CA GLY A 42 -3.66 15.66 -4.91
C GLY A 42 -3.75 14.30 -5.62
N PRO A 43 -4.20 13.24 -4.95
CA PRO A 43 -4.32 11.92 -5.56
C PRO A 43 -5.24 11.97 -6.80
N LEU A 44 -4.90 11.17 -7.82
CA LEU A 44 -5.70 11.06 -9.05
C LEU A 44 -7.08 10.49 -8.75
N PHE A 45 -7.12 9.47 -7.90
CA PHE A 45 -8.33 8.83 -7.47
C PHE A 45 -8.78 9.38 -6.10
N PRO A 46 -10.07 9.68 -5.91
CA PRO A 46 -10.62 10.00 -4.60
C PRO A 46 -10.43 8.81 -3.65
N LEU A 47 -10.55 9.05 -2.35
CA LEU A 47 -10.28 8.05 -1.32
C LEU A 47 -11.12 6.80 -1.51
N GLU A 48 -12.39 6.98 -1.82
CA GLU A 48 -13.39 5.94 -2.00
C GLU A 48 -12.98 5.01 -3.15
N GLU A 49 -12.60 5.56 -4.31
CA GLU A 49 -12.14 4.77 -5.46
C GLU A 49 -10.85 3.99 -5.14
N ARG A 50 -9.95 4.54 -4.32
CA ARG A 50 -8.72 3.85 -3.89
C ARG A 50 -9.00 2.71 -2.93
N VAL A 51 -9.92 2.93 -1.98
CA VAL A 51 -10.39 1.89 -1.05
C VAL A 51 -11.03 0.74 -1.84
N GLU A 52 -11.96 1.05 -2.75
CA GLU A 52 -12.63 0.03 -3.59
C GLU A 52 -11.63 -0.80 -4.40
N MET A 53 -10.62 -0.16 -5.01
CA MET A 53 -9.57 -0.88 -5.75
C MET A 53 -8.82 -1.84 -4.82
N ILE A 54 -8.41 -1.39 -3.64
CA ILE A 54 -7.70 -2.24 -2.69
C ILE A 54 -8.59 -3.39 -2.21
N GLU A 55 -9.85 -3.13 -1.86
CA GLU A 55 -10.80 -4.15 -1.42
C GLU A 55 -10.97 -5.24 -2.48
N SER A 56 -11.17 -4.85 -3.74
CA SER A 56 -11.29 -5.79 -4.86
C SER A 56 -10.04 -6.66 -5.03
N GLU A 57 -8.85 -6.08 -4.91
CA GLU A 57 -7.58 -6.81 -5.03
C GLU A 57 -7.32 -7.72 -3.82
N CYS A 58 -7.71 -7.28 -2.61
CA CYS A 58 -7.47 -8.01 -1.37
C CYS A 58 -8.45 -9.15 -1.15
N ALA A 59 -9.69 -9.08 -1.67
CA ALA A 59 -10.68 -10.15 -1.53
C ALA A 59 -10.13 -11.49 -2.06
N ALA A 60 -9.61 -11.49 -3.29
CA ALA A 60 -9.02 -12.68 -3.89
C ALA A 60 -7.73 -13.14 -3.19
N LEU A 61 -6.98 -12.23 -2.56
CA LEU A 61 -5.77 -12.56 -1.81
C LEU A 61 -6.09 -13.22 -0.48
N GLY A 62 -7.04 -12.68 0.29
CA GLY A 62 -7.44 -13.22 1.58
C GLY A 62 -7.91 -14.67 1.47
N ASP A 63 -8.74 -14.98 0.47
CA ASP A 63 -9.20 -16.35 0.20
C ASP A 63 -8.04 -17.31 -0.11
N ARG A 64 -7.02 -16.83 -0.83
CA ARG A 64 -5.86 -17.63 -1.24
C ARG A 64 -4.84 -17.84 -0.13
N THR A 65 -4.65 -16.85 0.74
CA THR A 65 -3.64 -16.92 1.82
C THR A 65 -4.21 -17.41 3.15
N GLY A 66 -5.54 -17.37 3.32
CA GLY A 66 -6.21 -17.63 4.59
C GLY A 66 -6.01 -16.52 5.62
N THR A 67 -5.55 -15.33 5.20
CA THR A 67 -5.31 -14.17 6.07
C THR A 67 -6.53 -13.25 6.05
N GLU A 68 -6.97 -12.76 7.21
CA GLU A 68 -7.98 -11.70 7.26
C GLU A 68 -7.35 -10.38 6.76
N ILE A 69 -7.82 -9.87 5.62
CA ILE A 69 -7.37 -8.59 5.07
C ILE A 69 -8.50 -7.56 5.17
N VAL A 70 -8.22 -6.43 5.81
CA VAL A 70 -9.19 -5.34 6.02
C VAL A 70 -8.63 -4.04 5.46
N VAL A 71 -9.43 -3.30 4.70
CA VAL A 71 -9.05 -1.99 4.19
C VAL A 71 -9.54 -0.92 5.16
N HIS A 72 -8.67 0.00 5.55
CA HIS A 72 -8.96 1.01 6.55
C HIS A 72 -8.50 2.39 6.07
N PRO A 73 -9.42 3.27 5.61
CA PRO A 73 -9.08 4.65 5.31
C PRO A 73 -8.77 5.41 6.60
N PHE A 74 -7.75 6.28 6.56
CA PHE A 74 -7.37 7.09 7.74
C PHE A 74 -6.79 8.45 7.36
N GLU A 75 -6.97 9.43 8.25
CA GLU A 75 -6.44 10.80 8.12
C GLU A 75 -5.62 11.30 9.32
N ASN A 76 -5.47 10.49 10.37
CA ASN A 76 -4.66 10.80 11.54
C ASN A 76 -3.19 10.36 11.37
N LEU A 77 -2.39 10.46 12.44
CA LEU A 77 -1.00 9.99 12.41
C LEU A 77 -0.95 8.49 12.16
N LEU A 78 0.06 8.03 11.43
CA LEU A 78 0.24 6.60 11.15
C LEU A 78 0.27 5.74 12.42
N ILE A 79 0.90 6.25 13.48
CA ILE A 79 1.00 5.53 14.75
C ILE A 79 -0.34 5.49 15.51
N ASP A 80 -1.19 6.51 15.35
CA ASP A 80 -2.55 6.50 15.89
C ASP A 80 -3.40 5.47 15.14
N CYS A 81 -3.34 5.46 13.80
CA CYS A 81 -4.01 4.44 13.00
C CYS A 81 -3.55 3.02 13.37
N ALA A 82 -2.26 2.81 13.61
CA ALA A 82 -1.76 1.51 14.09
C ALA A 82 -2.42 1.11 15.43
N ARG A 83 -2.56 2.05 16.37
CA ARG A 83 -3.27 1.82 17.64
C ARG A 83 -4.77 1.54 17.43
N ASP A 84 -5.43 2.34 16.60
CA ASP A 84 -6.88 2.24 16.33
C ASP A 84 -7.27 0.85 15.80
N VAL A 85 -6.40 0.25 14.99
CA VAL A 85 -6.64 -1.09 14.40
C VAL A 85 -5.97 -2.22 15.18
N GLY A 86 -5.28 -1.91 16.29
CA GLY A 86 -4.56 -2.86 17.13
C GLY A 86 -3.31 -3.47 16.49
N ALA A 87 -2.72 -2.81 15.49
CA ALA A 87 -1.51 -3.27 14.82
C ALA A 87 -0.28 -3.08 15.70
N THR A 88 0.52 -4.14 15.84
CA THR A 88 1.83 -4.10 16.51
C THR A 88 2.99 -4.08 15.52
N MET A 89 2.69 -4.13 14.23
CA MET A 89 3.68 -4.10 13.15
C MET A 89 3.22 -3.18 12.03
N ILE A 90 4.09 -2.29 11.58
CA ILE A 90 3.93 -1.53 10.34
C ILE A 90 4.78 -2.21 9.27
N LEU A 91 4.13 -2.67 8.20
CA LEU A 91 4.81 -3.28 7.07
C LEU A 91 5.11 -2.21 6.02
N ARG A 92 6.29 -2.23 5.43
CA ARG A 92 6.70 -1.29 4.38
C ARG A 92 7.44 -2.03 3.27
N GLY A 93 7.23 -1.60 2.03
CA GLY A 93 7.99 -2.09 0.88
C GLY A 93 9.23 -1.21 0.66
N LEU A 94 10.40 -1.82 0.45
CA LEU A 94 11.61 -1.10 0.01
C LEU A 94 11.95 -1.50 -1.42
N ARG A 95 12.16 -0.51 -2.29
CA ARG A 95 12.57 -0.77 -3.68
C ARG A 95 13.99 -0.34 -3.92
N ALA A 96 14.38 0.86 -3.52
CA ALA A 96 15.71 1.40 -3.79
C ALA A 96 16.33 2.06 -2.56
N VAL A 97 17.62 2.36 -2.64
CA VAL A 97 18.37 3.07 -1.58
C VAL A 97 17.69 4.40 -1.21
N ALA A 98 17.13 5.12 -2.18
CA ALA A 98 16.43 6.37 -1.93
C ALA A 98 15.16 6.21 -1.07
N ASP A 99 14.45 5.08 -1.19
CA ASP A 99 13.31 4.81 -0.29
C ASP A 99 13.82 4.62 1.15
N PHE A 100 14.98 3.97 1.32
CA PHE A 100 15.52 3.64 2.64
C PHE A 100 15.81 4.88 3.49
N GLU A 101 16.38 5.95 2.93
CA GLU A 101 16.67 7.17 3.71
C GLU A 101 15.41 7.79 4.30
N TYR A 102 14.35 7.93 3.48
CA TYR A 102 13.07 8.44 3.91
C TYR A 102 12.42 7.52 4.96
N GLU A 103 12.42 6.22 4.71
CA GLU A 103 11.84 5.23 5.63
C GLU A 103 12.60 5.17 6.96
N PHE A 104 13.93 5.28 6.94
CA PHE A 104 14.77 5.26 8.14
C PHE A 104 14.43 6.41 9.09
N GLN A 105 14.24 7.61 8.56
CA GLN A 105 13.80 8.77 9.34
C GLN A 105 12.41 8.53 9.95
N MET A 106 11.47 8.03 9.14
CA MET A 106 10.11 7.77 9.59
C MET A 106 10.05 6.71 10.69
N VAL A 107 10.87 5.65 10.62
CA VAL A 107 11.00 4.65 11.68
C VAL A 107 11.46 5.29 12.99
N GLY A 108 12.49 6.13 12.96
CA GLY A 108 12.98 6.82 14.15
C GLY A 108 11.90 7.68 14.80
N MET A 109 11.14 8.43 14.01
CA MET A 109 10.04 9.28 14.48
C MET A 109 8.88 8.45 15.06
N ASN A 110 8.43 7.41 14.34
CA ASN A 110 7.34 6.55 14.80
C ASN A 110 7.70 5.83 16.10
N ARG A 111 8.94 5.34 16.22
CA ARG A 111 9.43 4.70 17.46
C ARG A 111 9.47 5.65 18.65
N ALA A 112 9.78 6.93 18.42
CA ALA A 112 9.74 7.94 19.46
C ALA A 112 8.30 8.24 19.93
N LEU A 113 7.31 8.08 19.05
CA LEU A 113 5.89 8.26 19.39
C LEU A 113 5.30 7.01 20.07
N ASP A 114 5.67 5.82 19.60
CA ASP A 114 5.25 4.55 20.20
C ASP A 114 6.26 3.44 19.88
N ALA A 115 7.02 3.01 20.88
CA ALA A 115 8.03 1.97 20.74
C ALA A 115 7.45 0.54 20.78
N SER A 116 6.14 0.38 20.99
CA SER A 116 5.48 -0.94 20.99
C SER A 116 5.12 -1.42 19.58
N VAL A 117 5.16 -0.53 18.59
CA VAL A 117 4.87 -0.84 17.18
C VAL A 117 6.19 -0.96 16.41
N GLU A 118 6.48 -2.15 15.90
CA GLU A 118 7.70 -2.40 15.13
C GLU A 118 7.49 -2.12 13.64
N THR A 119 8.51 -1.64 12.93
CA THR A 119 8.45 -1.48 11.47
C THR A 119 9.23 -2.60 10.79
N VAL A 120 8.58 -3.31 9.85
CA VAL A 120 9.15 -4.43 9.10
C VAL A 120 9.21 -4.07 7.63
N PHE A 121 10.41 -4.14 7.06
CA PHE A 121 10.63 -3.89 5.63
C PHE A 121 10.66 -5.17 4.82
N LEU A 122 9.89 -5.20 3.74
CA LEU A 122 9.90 -6.23 2.72
C LEU A 122 10.53 -5.66 1.45
N MET A 123 11.66 -6.22 1.04
CA MET A 123 12.30 -5.86 -0.23
C MET A 123 11.37 -6.22 -1.39
N ALA A 124 11.05 -5.29 -2.28
CA ALA A 124 10.20 -5.57 -3.45
C ALA A 124 10.84 -6.66 -4.34
N ASP A 125 10.01 -7.52 -4.95
CA ASP A 125 10.47 -8.43 -6.01
C ASP A 125 11.21 -7.65 -7.10
N ALA A 126 12.36 -8.16 -7.56
CA ALA A 126 13.22 -7.48 -8.54
C ALA A 126 12.46 -7.09 -9.83
N ARG A 127 11.47 -7.88 -10.24
CA ARG A 127 10.62 -7.61 -11.42
C ARG A 127 9.65 -6.44 -11.21
N ARG A 128 9.39 -6.07 -9.96
CA ARG A 128 8.41 -5.06 -9.53
C ARG A 128 9.07 -3.83 -8.89
N GLN A 129 10.37 -3.87 -8.66
CA GLN A 129 11.16 -2.84 -7.99
C GLN A 129 11.05 -1.47 -8.67
N ALA A 130 10.95 -1.44 -10.01
CA ALA A 130 10.82 -0.21 -10.79
C ALA A 130 9.40 0.38 -10.79
N ILE A 131 8.40 -0.34 -10.28
CA ILE A 131 6.99 0.10 -10.34
C ILE A 131 6.76 1.20 -9.32
N ALA A 132 6.39 2.39 -9.80
CA ALA A 132 5.96 3.52 -8.99
C ALA A 132 4.62 4.03 -9.50
N SER A 133 3.62 4.17 -8.63
CA SER A 133 2.28 4.64 -9.05
C SER A 133 2.32 5.99 -9.78
N LYS A 134 3.27 6.86 -9.42
CA LYS A 134 3.51 8.14 -10.14
C LYS A 134 3.83 7.89 -11.62
N LEU A 135 4.75 6.98 -11.92
CA LEU A 135 5.13 6.64 -13.30
C LEU A 135 4.01 5.92 -14.03
N VAL A 136 3.30 5.01 -13.34
CA VAL A 136 2.13 4.33 -13.91
C VAL A 136 1.06 5.34 -14.35
N LYS A 137 0.74 6.32 -13.50
CA LYS A 137 -0.21 7.40 -13.85
C LYS A 137 0.28 8.23 -15.03
N GLU A 138 1.58 8.52 -15.09
CA GLU A 138 2.16 9.29 -16.19
C GLU A 138 2.08 8.54 -17.53
N ILE A 139 2.40 7.24 -17.54
CA ILE A 139 2.28 6.38 -18.72
C ILE A 139 0.82 6.32 -19.18
N ALA A 140 -0.12 6.05 -18.27
CA ALA A 140 -1.55 5.98 -18.59
C ALA A 140 -2.07 7.31 -19.16
N ARG A 141 -1.73 8.44 -18.54
CA ARG A 141 -2.11 9.78 -19.01
C ARG A 141 -1.61 10.09 -20.43
N LEU A 142 -0.47 9.52 -20.82
CA LEU A 142 0.12 9.68 -22.15
C LEU A 142 -0.34 8.61 -23.15
N GLY A 143 -1.33 7.78 -22.79
CA GLY A 143 -1.88 6.72 -23.65
C GLY A 143 -0.98 5.48 -23.78
N GLY A 144 0.00 5.30 -22.89
CA GLY A 144 0.84 4.11 -22.86
C GLY A 144 0.17 2.93 -22.15
N ASP A 145 0.58 1.70 -22.50
CA ASP A 145 0.09 0.49 -21.85
C ASP A 145 0.68 0.31 -20.44
N VAL A 146 -0.19 0.12 -19.45
CA VAL A 146 0.17 -0.11 -18.05
C VAL A 146 -0.13 -1.53 -17.56
N SER A 147 -0.53 -2.44 -18.46
CA SER A 147 -0.89 -3.84 -18.17
C SER A 147 0.20 -4.62 -17.41
N SER A 148 1.47 -4.22 -17.58
CA SER A 148 2.61 -4.84 -16.90
C SER A 148 2.85 -4.33 -15.47
N PHE A 149 2.10 -3.31 -15.02
CA PHE A 149 2.35 -2.63 -13.73
C PHE A 149 1.18 -2.72 -12.75
N VAL A 150 -0.03 -2.96 -13.26
CA VAL A 150 -1.28 -3.03 -12.49
C VAL A 150 -2.12 -4.22 -12.94
N THR A 151 -3.13 -4.59 -12.16
CA THR A 151 -4.10 -5.61 -12.56
C THR A 151 -5.07 -5.09 -13.62
N PRO A 152 -5.79 -5.97 -14.34
CA PRO A 152 -6.77 -5.54 -15.35
C PRO A 152 -7.83 -4.57 -14.79
N GLY A 153 -8.38 -4.84 -13.60
CA GLY A 153 -9.39 -3.97 -12.99
C GLY A 153 -8.88 -2.55 -12.70
N VAL A 154 -7.62 -2.43 -12.24
CA VAL A 154 -7.00 -1.12 -12.00
C VAL A 154 -6.63 -0.43 -13.31
N ARG A 155 -6.15 -1.17 -14.33
CA ARG A 155 -5.88 -0.64 -15.67
C ARG A 155 -7.15 -0.01 -16.25
N ASP A 156 -8.28 -0.71 -16.17
CA ASP A 156 -9.53 -0.24 -16.76
C ASP A 156 -10.01 1.06 -16.08
N ARG A 157 -9.84 1.17 -14.75
CA ARG A 157 -10.08 2.42 -14.02
C ARG A 157 -9.13 3.55 -14.42
N LEU A 158 -7.85 3.26 -14.67
CA LEU A 158 -6.88 4.25 -15.16
C LEU A 158 -7.25 4.78 -16.55
N VAL A 159 -7.63 3.89 -17.47
CA VAL A 159 -8.07 4.26 -18.82
C VAL A 159 -9.31 5.16 -18.74
N ALA A 160 -10.34 4.73 -18.01
CA ALA A 160 -11.56 5.50 -17.82
C ALA A 160 -11.35 6.87 -17.13
N LYS A 161 -10.24 7.07 -16.39
CA LYS A 161 -9.92 8.33 -15.73
C LYS A 161 -9.29 9.37 -16.67
N PHE A 162 -8.66 8.91 -17.76
CA PHE A 162 -7.93 9.75 -18.71
C PHE A 162 -8.57 9.84 -20.10
N ASP A 163 -9.58 9.02 -20.38
CA ASP A 163 -10.53 9.19 -21.49
C ASP A 163 -11.39 10.46 -21.32
#